data_AF-A0AAI9V694-F1
#
_entry.id   AF-A0AAI9V694-F1
#
_cell.length_a   1.000
_cell.length_b   1.000
_cell.length_c   1.000
_cell.angle_alpha   90.00
_cell.angle_beta   90.00
_cell.angle_gamma   90.00
#
_symmetry.space_group_name_H-M   'P 1'
#
loop_
_entity.id
_entity.type
_entity.pdbx_description
1 polymer ?
#
loop_
_entity_poly.entity_id
_entity_poly.type
_entity_poly.pdbx_seq_one_letter_code
_entity_poly.pdbx_strand_id
1 'polypeptide(L)'
;MVDSFPHRRIVISNLDIGSDNGNGKTEPGVEVVIDNLVTENMFDGLLQRTKIGTISAVPASNEGPGLPVFADVPGSGIVLPGGVNVYFLDLAPGYTTPMHRTPSVDYVAVTQGTPVLITPKAAFSANNDQADYEETVESLLRPGDVAVQRGAMHSTNEWVRMIGMVVDAKPSEATVDGKRLELGERWLHLVFDVHSRPWGVYETVPVVEEYTRAILFVHAVFYMDIE
;
A
#
# COMPACT_ATOMS: atom_id res chain seq x y z
N MET A 1 -19.58 5.10 13.50
CA MET A 1 -18.60 5.48 12.47
C MET A 1 -18.82 6.94 12.17
N VAL A 2 -17.80 7.79 12.27
CA VAL A 2 -17.89 9.19 11.84
C VAL A 2 -18.26 9.17 10.37
N ASP A 3 -19.23 10.00 9.96
CA ASP A 3 -19.62 10.20 8.56
C ASP A 3 -18.37 10.38 7.70
N SER A 4 -17.93 9.30 7.04
CA SER A 4 -16.86 9.41 6.07
C SER A 4 -17.49 9.92 4.81
N PHE A 5 -17.29 11.22 4.54
CA PHE A 5 -17.46 11.70 3.18
C PHE A 5 -16.66 10.79 2.26
N PRO A 6 -17.26 10.31 1.15
CA PRO A 6 -16.54 9.47 0.21
C PRO A 6 -15.27 10.21 -0.22
N HIS A 7 -14.16 9.48 -0.21
CA HIS A 7 -12.89 10.02 -0.70
C HIS A 7 -13.07 10.41 -2.16
N ARG A 8 -12.63 11.60 -2.53
CA ARG A 8 -12.69 12.07 -3.91
C ARG A 8 -11.31 12.49 -4.38
N ARG A 9 -11.05 12.30 -5.67
CA ARG A 9 -9.91 12.94 -6.35
C ARG A 9 -10.42 13.93 -7.38
N ILE A 10 -9.66 14.99 -7.57
CA ILE A 10 -9.89 15.98 -8.62
C ILE A 10 -8.70 15.82 -9.57
N VAL A 11 -8.98 15.39 -10.79
CA VAL A 11 -7.97 15.20 -11.84
C VAL A 11 -7.99 16.43 -12.73
N ILE A 12 -6.81 16.93 -13.04
CA ILE A 12 -6.61 18.01 -14.01
C ILE A 12 -5.64 17.53 -15.09
N SER A 13 -5.95 17.85 -16.34
CA SER A 13 -5.15 17.49 -17.52
C SER A 13 -5.25 18.59 -18.58
N ASN A 14 -4.33 18.59 -19.54
CA ASN A 14 -4.38 19.54 -20.65
C ASN A 14 -5.38 19.06 -21.71
N LEU A 15 -6.24 19.96 -22.17
CA LEU A 15 -7.09 19.73 -23.34
C LEU A 15 -6.25 19.77 -24.62
N ASP A 16 -6.67 19.01 -25.64
CA ASP A 16 -6.08 19.10 -26.98
C ASP A 16 -6.36 20.49 -27.58
N ILE A 17 -5.32 21.13 -28.13
CA ILE A 17 -5.41 22.41 -28.84
C ILE A 17 -5.99 22.21 -30.26
N GLY A 18 -6.08 20.97 -30.74
CA GLY A 18 -6.58 20.64 -32.07
C GLY A 18 -5.67 21.19 -33.18
N SER A 19 -6.23 21.42 -34.37
CA SER A 19 -5.50 22.03 -35.50
C SER A 19 -5.42 23.56 -35.43
N ASP A 20 -5.78 24.17 -34.30
CA ASP A 20 -5.71 25.60 -34.15
C ASP A 20 -4.23 26.00 -34.03
N ASN A 21 -3.69 26.52 -35.14
CA ASN A 21 -2.32 27.03 -35.22
C ASN A 21 -2.25 28.34 -34.45
N GLY A 22 -2.30 28.23 -33.12
CA GLY A 22 -2.00 29.31 -32.21
C GLY A 22 -0.73 30.05 -32.65
N ASN A 23 -0.60 31.31 -32.26
CA ASN A 23 0.52 32.17 -32.66
C ASN A 23 1.88 31.79 -32.01
N GLY A 24 2.04 30.53 -31.57
CA GLY A 24 3.17 30.05 -30.78
C GLY A 24 3.16 30.52 -29.32
N LYS A 25 2.09 31.18 -28.86
CA LYS A 25 1.89 31.62 -27.46
C LYS A 25 0.58 31.09 -26.85
N THR A 26 -0.06 30.15 -27.54
CA THR A 26 -1.34 29.57 -27.12
C THR A 26 -1.04 28.37 -26.23
N GLU A 27 -1.61 28.37 -25.04
CA GLU A 27 -1.56 27.27 -24.07
C GLU A 27 -2.85 26.46 -24.13
N PRO A 28 -2.82 25.15 -23.81
CA PRO A 28 -4.03 24.35 -23.77
C PRO A 28 -4.98 24.83 -22.65
N GLY A 29 -6.28 24.65 -22.88
CA GLY A 29 -7.24 24.71 -21.78
C GLY A 29 -7.00 23.56 -20.79
N VAL A 30 -7.59 23.66 -19.60
CA VAL A 30 -7.48 22.62 -18.55
C VAL A 30 -8.80 21.88 -18.43
N GLU A 31 -8.77 20.56 -18.53
CA GLU A 31 -9.87 19.70 -18.15
C GLU A 31 -9.87 19.51 -16.63
N VAL A 32 -11.06 19.47 -16.02
CA VAL A 32 -11.22 19.16 -14.59
C VAL A 32 -12.26 18.06 -14.44
N VAL A 33 -11.85 16.93 -13.90
CA VAL A 33 -12.74 15.77 -13.67
C VAL A 33 -12.76 15.43 -12.18
N ILE A 34 -13.94 15.28 -11.60
CA ILE A 34 -14.14 14.89 -10.20
C ILE A 34 -14.53 13.41 -10.17
N ASP A 35 -13.79 12.63 -9.39
CA ASP A 35 -13.98 11.20 -9.23
C ASP A 35 -14.24 10.84 -7.77
N ASN A 36 -15.31 10.08 -7.52
CA ASN A 36 -15.63 9.56 -6.20
C ASN A 36 -14.98 8.17 -6.09
N LEU A 37 -13.98 8.06 -5.24
CA LEU A 37 -13.15 6.88 -5.13
C LEU A 37 -13.87 5.77 -4.39
N VAL A 38 -13.59 4.53 -4.82
CA VAL A 38 -14.08 3.33 -4.16
C VAL A 38 -13.13 2.95 -3.03
N THR A 39 -13.70 2.65 -1.87
CA THR A 39 -12.99 2.15 -0.69
C THR A 39 -13.15 0.64 -0.60
N GLU A 40 -12.02 -0.06 -0.54
CA GLU A 40 -11.95 -1.51 -0.31
C GLU A 40 -11.85 -1.77 1.20
N ASN A 41 -12.69 -2.68 1.71
CA ASN A 41 -12.59 -3.16 3.09
C ASN A 41 -11.66 -4.38 3.14
N MET A 42 -10.75 -4.38 4.11
CA MET A 42 -9.80 -5.46 4.33
C MET A 42 -9.85 -5.87 5.80
N PHE A 43 -9.51 -7.13 6.08
CA PHE A 43 -9.49 -7.69 7.44
C PHE A 43 -10.79 -7.41 8.20
N ASP A 44 -11.94 -7.74 7.59
CA ASP A 44 -13.27 -7.50 8.15
C ASP A 44 -13.56 -6.03 8.53
N GLY A 45 -12.95 -5.09 7.80
CA GLY A 45 -13.15 -3.65 7.99
C GLY A 45 -12.20 -3.03 9.02
N LEU A 46 -11.24 -3.78 9.54
CA LEU A 46 -10.19 -3.26 10.42
C LEU A 46 -9.19 -2.36 9.67
N LEU A 47 -9.09 -2.54 8.35
CA LEU A 47 -8.35 -1.66 7.46
C LEU A 47 -9.21 -1.34 6.25
N GLN A 48 -9.28 -0.08 5.88
CA GLN A 48 -9.87 0.33 4.61
C GLN A 48 -8.80 1.00 3.76
N ARG A 49 -8.80 0.68 2.47
CA ARG A 49 -7.88 1.25 1.48
C ARG A 49 -8.67 1.87 0.35
N THR A 50 -8.34 3.12 0.02
CA THR A 50 -8.97 3.82 -1.10
C THR A 50 -7.89 4.26 -2.08
N LYS A 51 -7.85 3.64 -3.25
CA LYS A 51 -6.83 3.94 -4.26
C LYS A 51 -7.06 5.34 -4.84
N ILE A 52 -6.01 6.18 -4.81
CA ILE A 52 -6.02 7.54 -5.37
C ILE A 52 -5.51 7.52 -6.81
N GLY A 53 -4.43 6.79 -7.07
CA GLY A 53 -3.75 6.79 -8.37
C GLY A 53 -2.63 5.76 -8.45
N THR A 54 -2.29 5.39 -9.69
CA THR A 54 -1.10 4.60 -10.01
C THR A 54 -0.33 5.30 -11.11
N ILE A 55 0.99 5.25 -11.04
CA ILE A 55 1.89 5.73 -12.08
C ILE A 55 2.73 4.53 -12.51
N SER A 56 2.53 4.01 -13.72
CA SER A 56 3.18 2.76 -14.15
C SER A 56 4.65 2.89 -14.53
N ALA A 57 5.20 4.11 -14.58
CA ALA A 57 6.59 4.38 -14.89
C ALA A 57 7.06 5.72 -14.30
N VAL A 58 8.35 5.81 -13.96
CA VAL A 58 9.01 7.07 -13.65
C VAL A 58 10.13 7.29 -14.69
N PRO A 59 10.08 8.34 -15.53
CA PRO A 59 9.14 9.48 -15.49
C PRO A 59 7.68 9.11 -15.86
N ALA A 60 6.73 9.85 -15.28
CA ALA A 60 5.30 9.73 -15.56
C ALA A 60 4.92 10.41 -16.90
N SER A 61 3.71 10.11 -17.40
CA SER A 61 3.10 10.81 -18.54
C SER A 61 2.02 11.79 -18.07
N ASN A 62 1.98 12.98 -18.68
CA ASN A 62 0.89 13.96 -18.49
C ASN A 62 -0.19 13.85 -19.59
N GLU A 63 -0.04 12.90 -20.52
CA GLU A 63 -0.94 12.73 -21.65
C GLU A 63 -2.23 12.01 -21.27
N GLY A 64 -3.31 12.39 -21.95
CA GLY A 64 -4.62 11.74 -21.86
C GLY A 64 -5.64 12.56 -21.07
N PRO A 65 -6.84 12.79 -21.64
CA PRO A 65 -7.96 13.38 -20.90
C PRO A 65 -8.63 12.34 -19.99
N GLY A 66 -9.50 12.82 -19.11
CA GLY A 66 -10.38 12.00 -18.29
C GLY A 66 -9.72 11.43 -17.03
N LEU A 67 -10.30 10.35 -16.54
CA LEU A 67 -9.83 9.67 -15.34
C LEU A 67 -8.72 8.69 -15.68
N PRO A 68 -7.59 8.72 -14.95
CA PRO A 68 -6.53 7.74 -15.16
C PRO A 68 -7.02 6.37 -14.69
N VAL A 69 -6.69 5.37 -15.51
CA VAL A 69 -6.96 3.96 -15.22
C VAL A 69 -5.97 3.47 -14.18
N PHE A 70 -6.47 2.77 -13.16
CA PHE A 70 -5.60 2.13 -12.18
C PHE A 70 -4.89 0.94 -12.81
N ALA A 71 -3.58 0.87 -12.63
CA ALA A 71 -2.82 -0.34 -12.89
C ALA A 71 -3.15 -1.40 -11.82
N ASP A 72 -3.07 -2.66 -12.24
CA ASP A 72 -3.09 -3.80 -11.33
C ASP A 72 -1.79 -3.81 -10.51
N VAL A 73 -1.94 -3.79 -9.19
CA VAL A 73 -0.81 -3.81 -8.26
C VAL A 73 -0.65 -5.26 -7.78
N PRO A 74 0.46 -5.94 -8.11
CA PRO A 74 0.63 -7.36 -7.81
C PRO A 74 0.85 -7.63 -6.31
N GLY A 75 0.84 -8.91 -5.95
CA GLY A 75 1.21 -9.36 -4.60
C GLY A 75 0.28 -8.83 -3.51
N SER A 76 0.85 -8.17 -2.49
CA SER A 76 0.11 -7.53 -1.39
C SER A 76 -0.69 -6.27 -1.82
N GLY A 77 -0.58 -5.87 -3.09
CA GLY A 77 -1.24 -4.69 -3.63
C GLY A 77 -0.63 -3.38 -3.11
N ILE A 78 0.60 -3.42 -2.60
CA ILE A 78 1.32 -2.28 -2.05
C ILE A 78 2.25 -1.69 -3.10
N VAL A 79 3.23 -2.47 -3.58
CA VAL A 79 4.25 -2.00 -4.52
C VAL A 79 3.83 -2.25 -5.97
N LEU A 80 3.82 -1.20 -6.78
CA LEU A 80 3.64 -1.29 -8.24
C LEU A 80 5.02 -1.29 -8.92
N PRO A 81 5.47 -2.42 -9.50
CA PRO A 81 6.81 -2.50 -10.09
C PRO A 81 7.05 -1.43 -11.16
N GLY A 82 8.20 -0.76 -11.10
CA GLY A 82 8.60 0.33 -12.00
C GLY A 82 7.87 1.66 -11.75
N GLY A 83 6.98 1.73 -10.77
CA GLY A 83 5.98 2.78 -10.66
C GLY A 83 5.75 3.33 -9.26
N VAL A 84 4.60 3.98 -9.10
CA VAL A 84 4.11 4.57 -7.85
C VAL A 84 2.67 4.15 -7.63
N ASN A 85 2.34 3.75 -6.40
CA ASN A 85 0.98 3.47 -5.96
C ASN A 85 0.60 4.46 -4.86
N VAL A 86 -0.55 5.12 -4.99
CA VAL A 86 -1.00 6.17 -4.06
C VAL A 86 -2.39 5.84 -3.56
N TYR A 87 -2.58 5.81 -2.25
CA TYR A 87 -3.86 5.45 -1.64
C TYR A 87 -4.03 6.04 -0.24
N PHE A 88 -5.30 6.19 0.17
CA PHE A 88 -5.64 6.39 1.58
C PHE A 88 -5.59 5.06 2.33
N LEU A 89 -5.12 5.10 3.57
CA LEU A 89 -5.24 4.04 4.56
C LEU A 89 -6.05 4.56 5.75
N ASP A 90 -7.12 3.85 6.08
CA ASP A 90 -7.93 4.06 7.27
C ASP A 90 -7.79 2.81 8.16
N LEU A 91 -7.22 2.95 9.36
CA LEU A 91 -7.12 1.86 10.35
C LEU A 91 -8.21 2.02 11.41
N ALA A 92 -8.85 0.93 11.79
CA ALA A 92 -9.84 0.93 12.87
C ALA A 92 -9.19 1.17 14.25
N PRO A 93 -9.93 1.71 15.23
CA PRO A 93 -9.40 1.91 16.58
C PRO A 93 -8.92 0.59 17.21
N GLY A 94 -7.74 0.62 17.83
CA GLY A 94 -7.12 -0.55 18.46
C GLY A 94 -6.62 -1.64 17.49
N TYR A 95 -6.75 -1.45 16.17
CA TYR A 95 -6.14 -2.35 15.21
C TYR A 95 -4.64 -2.07 15.08
N THR A 96 -3.85 -3.13 14.96
CA THR A 96 -2.41 -3.08 14.69
C THR A 96 -2.14 -3.80 13.38
N THR A 97 -1.43 -3.16 12.45
CA THR A 97 -1.06 -3.79 11.18
C THR A 97 -0.04 -4.91 11.42
N PRO A 98 -0.01 -5.94 10.56
CA PRO A 98 1.09 -6.90 10.58
C PRO A 98 2.45 -6.20 10.51
N MET A 99 3.43 -6.74 11.23
CA MET A 99 4.82 -6.29 11.11
C MET A 99 5.37 -6.76 9.76
N HIS A 100 5.77 -5.83 8.91
CA HIS A 100 6.17 -6.15 7.54
C HIS A 100 7.17 -5.15 6.96
N ARG A 101 7.72 -5.51 5.80
CA ARG A 101 8.49 -4.63 4.93
C ARG A 101 8.17 -4.92 3.47
N THR A 102 8.29 -3.90 2.63
CA THR A 102 8.16 -3.97 1.18
C THR A 102 9.40 -3.38 0.50
N PRO A 103 9.77 -3.81 -0.71
CA PRO A 103 10.87 -3.22 -1.46
C PRO A 103 10.44 -1.88 -2.08
N SER A 104 10.27 -0.87 -1.23
CA SER A 104 9.76 0.43 -1.62
C SER A 104 10.34 1.57 -0.79
N VAL A 105 10.17 2.79 -1.29
CA VAL A 105 10.26 4.01 -0.51
C VAL A 105 8.85 4.59 -0.35
N ASP A 106 8.38 4.62 0.89
CA ASP A 106 7.01 5.03 1.21
C ASP A 106 7.04 6.38 1.92
N TYR A 107 6.24 7.32 1.43
CA TYR A 107 5.89 8.53 2.18
C TYR A 107 4.49 8.33 2.75
N VAL A 108 4.43 8.11 4.06
CA VAL A 108 3.16 7.88 4.78
C VAL A 108 2.85 9.13 5.60
N ALA A 109 1.94 9.94 5.09
CA ALA A 109 1.53 11.21 5.71
C ALA A 109 0.30 11.00 6.58
N VAL A 110 0.38 11.37 7.85
CA VAL A 110 -0.75 11.30 8.78
C VAL A 110 -1.66 12.50 8.54
N THR A 111 -2.94 12.24 8.29
CA THR A 111 -3.94 13.29 8.04
C THR A 111 -4.94 13.43 9.19
N GLN A 112 -5.26 12.34 9.89
CA GLN A 112 -6.15 12.32 11.07
C GLN A 112 -5.73 11.20 12.02
N GLY A 113 -5.96 11.39 13.32
CA GLY A 113 -5.54 10.44 14.36
C GLY A 113 -4.08 10.64 14.79
N THR A 114 -3.61 9.79 15.69
CA THR A 114 -2.25 9.84 16.26
C THR A 114 -1.68 8.43 16.40
N PRO A 115 -1.27 7.80 15.29
CA PRO A 115 -0.81 6.42 15.33
C PRO A 115 0.58 6.31 15.95
N VAL A 116 0.95 5.11 16.38
CA VAL A 116 2.34 4.80 16.75
C VAL A 116 2.98 3.98 15.64
N LEU A 117 4.09 4.47 15.10
CA LEU A 117 4.97 3.68 14.23
C LEU A 117 5.87 2.82 15.11
N ILE A 118 5.80 1.51 14.93
CA ILE A 118 6.52 0.51 15.71
C ILE A 118 7.58 -0.14 14.81
N THR A 119 8.84 -0.13 15.24
CA THR A 119 9.95 -0.78 14.53
C THR A 119 10.81 -1.61 15.48
N PRO A 120 11.41 -2.72 15.04
CA PRO A 120 12.39 -3.46 15.85
C PRO A 120 13.61 -2.59 16.17
N LYS A 121 14.05 -2.58 17.43
CA LYS A 121 15.15 -1.72 17.91
C LYS A 121 16.53 -2.29 17.58
N ALA A 122 16.65 -3.61 17.55
CA ALA A 122 17.90 -4.32 17.31
C ALA A 122 17.74 -5.35 16.18
N ALA A 123 18.86 -5.95 15.76
CA ALA A 123 18.81 -7.07 14.84
C ALA A 123 18.01 -8.23 15.45
N PHE A 124 17.23 -8.90 14.62
CA PHE A 124 16.34 -9.99 15.03
C PHE A 124 16.35 -11.07 13.94
N SER A 125 16.11 -12.30 14.37
CA SER A 125 15.80 -13.41 13.49
C SER A 125 14.33 -13.33 13.11
N ALA A 126 14.05 -13.57 11.84
CA ALA A 126 12.69 -13.69 11.37
C ALA A 126 12.59 -14.85 10.40
N ASN A 127 11.66 -15.74 10.69
CA ASN A 127 11.15 -16.72 9.75
C ASN A 127 9.82 -16.19 9.18
N ASN A 128 9.25 -16.90 8.21
CA ASN A 128 7.85 -16.66 7.88
C ASN A 128 7.06 -16.96 9.17
N ASP A 129 6.24 -16.02 9.61
CA ASP A 129 5.29 -16.14 10.72
C ASP A 129 5.79 -15.78 12.13
N GLN A 130 7.11 -15.70 12.38
CA GLN A 130 7.63 -15.34 13.70
C GLN A 130 8.94 -14.56 13.62
N ALA A 131 9.09 -13.62 14.55
CA ALA A 131 10.34 -12.94 14.81
C ALA A 131 10.64 -12.94 16.32
N ASP A 132 11.93 -12.92 16.65
CA ASP A 132 12.43 -12.96 18.03
C ASP A 132 12.83 -11.58 18.56
N TYR A 133 12.39 -10.48 17.92
CA TYR A 133 12.69 -9.15 18.44
C TYR A 133 12.05 -8.97 19.82
N GLU A 134 12.86 -8.60 20.81
CA GLU A 134 12.41 -8.39 22.18
C GLU A 134 12.05 -6.92 22.46
N GLU A 135 12.70 -5.99 21.75
CA GLU A 135 12.54 -4.55 21.94
C GLU A 135 12.12 -3.84 20.65
N THR A 136 11.18 -2.90 20.79
CA THR A 136 10.73 -2.01 19.73
C THR A 136 11.11 -0.56 20.02
N VAL A 137 11.15 0.25 18.95
CA VAL A 137 11.11 1.71 19.01
C VAL A 137 9.71 2.13 18.59
N GLU A 138 9.07 2.93 19.44
CA GLU A 138 7.74 3.46 19.22
C GLU A 138 7.81 4.96 18.95
N SER A 139 7.30 5.38 17.81
CA SER A 139 7.26 6.79 17.40
C SER A 139 5.82 7.25 17.23
N LEU A 140 5.33 8.08 18.14
CA LEU A 140 4.01 8.71 18.04
C LEU A 140 4.01 9.74 16.91
N LEU A 141 3.12 9.57 15.94
CA LEU A 141 2.91 10.50 14.84
C LEU A 141 1.65 11.36 15.08
N ARG A 142 1.63 12.57 14.53
CA ARG A 142 0.50 13.51 14.60
C ARG A 142 0.07 13.94 13.19
N PRO A 143 -1.13 14.50 13.02
CA PRO A 143 -1.53 15.06 11.73
C PRO A 143 -0.51 16.08 11.22
N GLY A 144 -0.04 15.88 9.99
CA GLY A 144 1.04 16.66 9.37
C GLY A 144 2.42 16.00 9.43
N ASP A 145 2.64 15.01 10.30
CA ASP A 145 3.87 14.22 10.29
C ASP A 145 3.89 13.26 9.09
N VAL A 146 5.09 13.01 8.57
CA VAL A 146 5.33 12.10 7.45
C VAL A 146 6.40 11.09 7.85
N ALA A 147 6.04 9.81 7.87
CA ALA A 147 7.02 8.73 7.99
C ALA A 147 7.59 8.42 6.60
N VAL A 148 8.92 8.44 6.49
CA VAL A 148 9.64 8.03 5.26
C VAL A 148 10.23 6.65 5.48
N GLN A 149 9.61 5.64 4.90
CA GLN A 149 9.98 4.23 5.10
C GLN A 149 10.82 3.78 3.90
N ARG A 150 11.98 3.17 4.14
CA ARG A 150 12.93 2.76 3.09
C ARG A 150 13.21 1.28 3.20
N GLY A 151 12.25 0.45 2.81
CA GLY A 151 12.33 -1.02 2.93
C GLY A 151 12.55 -1.52 4.36
N ALA A 152 12.08 -0.78 5.37
CA ALA A 152 12.27 -1.08 6.77
C ALA A 152 11.12 -1.91 7.34
N MET A 153 11.43 -2.83 8.27
CA MET A 153 10.43 -3.60 9.00
C MET A 153 9.65 -2.67 9.95
N HIS A 154 8.32 -2.67 9.85
CA HIS A 154 7.47 -1.78 10.61
C HIS A 154 6.05 -2.32 10.83
N SER A 155 5.38 -1.75 11.82
CA SER A 155 3.96 -1.90 12.09
C SER A 155 3.38 -0.55 12.53
N THR A 156 2.07 -0.41 12.50
CA THR A 156 1.36 0.78 12.98
C THR A 156 0.10 0.37 13.70
N ASN A 157 -0.27 1.10 14.76
CA ASN A 157 -1.48 0.86 15.52
C ASN A 157 -2.31 2.15 15.71
N GLU A 158 -3.47 1.99 16.36
CA GLU A 158 -4.48 3.01 16.64
C GLU A 158 -5.29 3.46 15.43
N TRP A 159 -6.44 4.09 15.71
CA TRP A 159 -7.25 4.67 14.64
C TRP A 159 -6.50 5.82 13.97
N VAL A 160 -6.41 5.78 12.65
CA VAL A 160 -5.72 6.80 11.87
C VAL A 160 -6.23 6.82 10.43
N ARG A 161 -6.18 8.01 9.83
CA ARG A 161 -6.20 8.18 8.37
C ARG A 161 -4.85 8.67 7.86
N MET A 162 -4.27 7.97 6.91
CA MET A 162 -3.00 8.30 6.28
C MET A 162 -3.11 8.31 4.75
N ILE A 163 -2.20 9.01 4.08
CA ILE A 163 -1.95 8.85 2.65
C ILE A 163 -0.61 8.14 2.50
N GLY A 164 -0.62 6.99 1.82
CA GLY A 164 0.58 6.28 1.42
C GLY A 164 0.93 6.64 -0.03
N MET A 165 2.16 7.08 -0.25
CA MET A 165 2.77 7.19 -1.58
C MET A 165 3.92 6.19 -1.64
N VAL A 166 3.69 5.06 -2.30
CA VAL A 166 4.60 3.92 -2.36
C VAL A 166 5.34 3.97 -3.70
N VAL A 167 6.65 4.20 -3.65
CA VAL A 167 7.51 4.23 -4.84
C VAL A 167 8.29 2.92 -4.92
N ASP A 168 8.24 2.25 -6.07
CA ASP A 168 9.04 1.05 -6.32
C ASP A 168 10.52 1.31 -6.06
N ALA A 169 11.17 0.37 -5.37
CA ALA A 169 12.58 0.48 -5.05
C ALA A 169 13.27 -0.87 -5.16
N LYS A 170 14.57 -0.83 -5.47
CA LYS A 170 15.40 -2.02 -5.28
C LYS A 170 15.34 -2.44 -3.82
N PRO A 171 15.20 -3.74 -3.52
CA PRO A 171 15.24 -4.21 -2.15
C PRO A 171 16.52 -3.75 -1.43
N SER A 172 16.39 -3.49 -0.13
CA SER A 172 17.56 -3.20 0.70
C SER A 172 18.47 -4.42 0.81
N GLU A 173 19.72 -4.22 1.19
CA GLU A 173 20.68 -5.30 1.35
C GLU A 173 21.32 -5.26 2.73
N ALA A 174 21.60 -6.44 3.29
CA ALA A 174 22.31 -6.59 4.55
C ALA A 174 23.40 -7.65 4.41
N THR A 175 24.43 -7.56 5.26
CA THR A 175 25.44 -8.60 5.39
C THR A 175 25.12 -9.45 6.62
N VAL A 176 24.85 -10.74 6.41
CA VAL A 176 24.58 -11.72 7.48
C VAL A 176 25.61 -12.83 7.33
N ASP A 177 26.40 -13.08 8.38
CA ASP A 177 27.48 -14.08 8.39
C ASP A 177 28.44 -13.95 7.19
N GLY A 178 28.77 -12.71 6.83
CA GLY A 178 29.66 -12.40 5.69
C GLY A 178 29.03 -12.61 4.31
N LYS A 179 27.74 -12.98 4.22
CA LYS A 179 27.00 -13.10 2.96
C LYS A 179 26.08 -11.91 2.76
N ARG A 180 26.04 -11.40 1.53
CA ARG A 180 25.08 -10.35 1.11
C ARG A 180 23.71 -11.00 0.94
N LEU A 181 22.72 -10.47 1.65
CA LEU A 181 21.33 -10.91 1.61
C LEU A 181 20.48 -9.75 1.11
N GLU A 182 19.64 -10.04 0.12
CA GLU A 182 18.61 -9.12 -0.34
C GLU A 182 17.40 -9.18 0.58
N LEU A 183 16.93 -8.02 1.03
CA LEU A 183 15.80 -7.85 1.93
C LEU A 183 14.54 -7.51 1.12
N GLY A 184 14.00 -8.51 0.43
CA GLY A 184 12.72 -8.41 -0.28
C GLY A 184 11.52 -8.28 0.67
N GLU A 185 10.32 -8.29 0.08
CA GLU A 185 9.06 -8.24 0.82
C GLU A 185 8.99 -9.36 1.87
N ARG A 186 8.54 -9.01 3.08
CA ARG A 186 8.37 -9.96 4.17
C ARG A 186 7.26 -9.51 5.12
N TRP A 187 6.45 -10.47 5.54
CA TRP A 187 5.35 -10.32 6.48
C TRP A 187 5.54 -11.26 7.66
N LEU A 188 5.33 -10.75 8.87
CA LEU A 188 5.28 -11.54 10.09
C LEU A 188 3.81 -11.68 10.52
N HIS A 189 3.41 -12.85 11.01
CA HIS A 189 2.06 -13.01 11.54
C HIS A 189 1.83 -12.07 12.72
N LEU A 190 0.58 -11.61 12.85
CA LEU A 190 0.09 -10.91 14.04
C LEU A 190 0.24 -11.86 15.23
N VAL A 191 1.30 -11.70 16.03
CA VAL A 191 1.32 -12.29 17.37
C VAL A 191 0.33 -11.47 18.19
N PHE A 192 -0.93 -11.92 18.19
CA PHE A 192 -1.93 -11.45 19.12
C PHE A 192 -1.52 -11.92 20.53
N ASP A 193 -0.81 -11.10 21.29
CA ASP A 193 -0.84 -11.23 22.75
C ASP A 193 -2.06 -10.46 23.27
N VAL A 194 -3.21 -11.14 23.32
CA VAL A 194 -4.44 -10.62 23.93
C VAL A 194 -4.48 -11.08 25.38
N HIS A 195 -3.67 -10.49 26.25
CA HIS A 195 -3.99 -10.45 27.68
C HIS A 195 -5.08 -9.40 27.93
N SER A 196 -6.31 -9.68 27.47
CA SER A 196 -7.60 -9.31 28.11
C SER A 196 -8.78 -9.25 27.13
N ARG A 197 -9.32 -10.41 26.74
CA ARG A 197 -10.75 -10.83 26.87
C ARG A 197 -11.13 -11.89 25.82
N PRO A 198 -11.98 -12.87 26.18
CA PRO A 198 -12.22 -14.05 25.36
C PRO A 198 -13.34 -13.76 24.35
N TRP A 199 -13.02 -13.82 23.05
CA TRP A 199 -14.02 -13.92 22.00
C TRP A 199 -13.57 -14.94 20.96
N GLY A 200 -14.38 -16.00 20.83
CA GLY A 200 -14.53 -16.81 19.63
C GLY A 200 -13.29 -17.53 19.10
N VAL A 201 -13.27 -18.84 19.28
CA VAL A 201 -12.38 -19.74 18.53
C VAL A 201 -12.66 -19.54 17.03
N TYR A 202 -11.75 -18.89 16.30
CA TYR A 202 -11.71 -19.00 14.85
C TYR A 202 -10.83 -20.21 14.52
N GLU A 203 -11.45 -21.25 13.98
CA GLU A 203 -10.73 -22.36 13.36
C GLU A 203 -9.79 -21.80 12.30
N THR A 204 -8.54 -22.21 12.41
CA THR A 204 -7.46 -21.89 11.48
C THR A 204 -7.83 -22.40 10.08
N VAL A 205 -8.17 -21.50 9.17
CA VAL A 205 -8.07 -21.79 7.73
C VAL A 205 -6.62 -21.45 7.35
N PRO A 206 -5.79 -22.42 6.93
CA PRO A 206 -4.43 -22.13 6.51
C PRO A 206 -4.47 -21.20 5.29
N VAL A 207 -3.79 -20.06 5.40
CA VAL A 207 -3.65 -19.01 4.37
C VAL A 207 -2.73 -19.46 3.21
N VAL A 208 -2.79 -20.74 2.82
CA VAL A 208 -2.02 -21.33 1.71
C VAL A 208 -2.94 -21.80 0.57
N GLU A 209 -4.26 -21.95 0.78
CA GLU A 209 -5.16 -22.44 -0.28
C GLU A 209 -5.92 -21.36 -1.07
N GLU A 210 -6.12 -20.15 -0.54
CA GLU A 210 -6.91 -19.14 -1.27
C GLU A 210 -6.12 -18.47 -2.41
N TYR A 211 -4.80 -18.35 -2.28
CA TYR A 211 -3.92 -17.85 -3.36
C TYR A 211 -3.67 -18.89 -4.47
N THR A 212 -3.79 -20.19 -4.16
CA THR A 212 -3.59 -21.25 -5.15
C THR A 212 -4.78 -21.38 -6.11
N ARG A 213 -6.00 -20.99 -5.70
CA ARG A 213 -7.18 -20.97 -6.58
C ARG A 213 -7.21 -19.81 -7.56
N ALA A 214 -6.66 -18.64 -7.20
CA ALA A 214 -6.58 -17.51 -8.12
C ALA A 214 -5.53 -17.72 -9.23
N ILE A 215 -4.46 -18.46 -8.97
CA ILE A 215 -3.39 -18.74 -9.96
C ILE A 215 -3.74 -19.94 -10.87
N LEU A 216 -4.51 -20.92 -10.39
CA LEU A 216 -4.94 -22.07 -11.21
C LEU A 216 -6.13 -21.78 -12.14
N PHE A 217 -6.91 -20.72 -11.90
CA PHE A 217 -8.03 -20.38 -12.81
C PHE A 217 -7.57 -19.66 -14.08
N VAL A 218 -6.40 -19.01 -14.07
CA VAL A 218 -5.84 -18.32 -15.26
C VAL A 218 -5.05 -19.30 -16.16
N HIS A 219 -4.54 -20.41 -15.62
CA HIS A 219 -3.78 -21.40 -16.39
C HIS A 219 -4.63 -22.50 -17.06
N ALA A 220 -5.92 -22.63 -16.72
CA ALA A 220 -6.82 -23.65 -17.29
C ALA A 220 -7.70 -23.15 -18.45
N VAL A 221 -7.73 -21.84 -18.74
CA VAL A 221 -8.61 -21.25 -19.79
C VAL A 221 -7.88 -20.97 -21.11
N PHE A 222 -6.56 -21.10 -21.18
CA PHE A 222 -5.78 -20.78 -22.40
C PHE A 222 -5.11 -21.97 -23.12
N TYR A 223 -5.43 -23.23 -22.76
CA TYR A 223 -4.91 -24.42 -23.45
C TYR A 223 -5.95 -25.55 -23.62
N MET A 224 -7.14 -25.21 -24.10
CA MET A 224 -8.04 -26.16 -24.75
C MET A 224 -8.74 -25.45 -25.91
N ASP A 225 -8.03 -25.35 -27.05
CA ASP A 225 -8.56 -25.41 -28.42
C ASP A 225 -7.41 -25.14 -29.40
N ILE A 226 -6.60 -26.18 -29.62
CA ILE A 226 -5.85 -26.39 -30.86
C ILE A 226 -5.96 -27.88 -31.19
N GLU A 227 -7.04 -28.25 -31.87
CA GLU A 227 -7.04 -29.18 -33.01
C GLU A 227 -7.68 -28.46 -34.20
#